data_AF-A0A401MU84-F1
#
_entry.id   AF-A0A401MU84-F1
#
_cell.length_a   1.000
_cell.length_b   1.000
_cell.length_c   1.000
_cell.angle_alpha   90.00
_cell.angle_beta   90.00
_cell.angle_gamma   90.00
#
_symmetry.space_group_name_H-M   'P 1'
#
loop_
_entity.id
_entity.type
_entity.pdbx_description
1 polymer ?
#
loop_
_entity_poly.entity_id
_entity_poly.type
_entity_poly.pdbx_seq_one_letter_code
_entity_poly.pdbx_strand_id
1 'polypeptide(L)'
;MMAAVVATFRRQTLAGEMLLLQLAIVVVVLAAVAAVSLAQSEATFNRVEGRRVAALAEQLAANPLVRSQLTRPLPREALAPLVNSMQTQSSVTSVTVADADGRIVSSTNPTVTGDPLPLGEGATEGRGWSGSLRLDDSRELVAQVPVLGATQENLGQHLGTVMIGEADPTVWQRLSGASSYLLAYLGIASGLGVAGSWLLSRRVKRQTLGLEPREIAGLAEHREAMLYGIAEGVIALDPQHRLTLVNEMGRRLLDLPEDCVGLSLAELGIEGRLRDVLAGDREGTAGRRDEVVVRHGRVLVMNRMTVTKDGRPLGSVTTLRDRTELARLEREIGSFRSSTELLRAQAHEFANQLHTISGLIQIGEQEEVVRYIRALNQRRQSLDVSLSRRVRDTAVAALLMAKASLAAERKVRLRISDDTALDRLTPEDAADVATVVGNLVDNAVDAAAAGETDEGEPWVEVDLRQDASSVEIVVRDSGPGVAPELAREVFSHGFTTKAAQEGERGIGLALTRLVCERHGGEISVTNTPDGAMFTARMTVSHLADAVAEGAPR
;
A
#
# COMPACT_ATOMS: atom_id res chain seq x y z
N MET A 1 -13.40 21.78 35.49
CA MET A 1 -13.92 22.42 34.26
C MET A 1 -12.91 22.43 33.09
N MET A 2 -11.60 22.21 33.30
CA MET A 2 -10.63 22.06 32.20
C MET A 2 -10.58 20.66 31.55
N ALA A 3 -11.11 19.62 32.19
CA ALA A 3 -11.14 18.26 31.63
C ALA A 3 -12.27 18.04 30.59
N ALA A 4 -13.30 18.89 30.58
CA ALA A 4 -14.45 18.73 29.67
C ALA A 4 -14.24 19.37 28.28
N VAL A 5 -13.22 20.22 28.11
CA VAL A 5 -12.91 20.89 26.83
C VAL A 5 -12.00 20.04 25.93
N VAL A 6 -11.37 19.00 26.47
CA VAL A 6 -10.41 18.15 25.74
C VAL A 6 -11.10 16.97 25.02
N ALA A 7 -12.33 16.63 25.37
CA ALA A 7 -13.00 15.42 24.88
C ALA A 7 -13.76 15.56 23.54
N THR A 8 -13.93 16.78 22.99
CA THR A 8 -14.76 17.02 21.79
C THR A 8 -14.00 17.03 20.46
N PHE A 9 -12.68 16.83 20.45
CA PHE A 9 -11.88 16.87 19.22
C PHE A 9 -11.58 15.49 18.62
N ARG A 10 -12.62 14.69 18.38
CA ARG A 10 -12.53 13.58 17.41
C ARG A 10 -12.79 14.16 16.01
N ARG A 11 -11.71 14.27 15.21
CA ARG A 11 -11.57 14.88 13.86
C ARG A 11 -11.04 16.33 13.90
N GLN A 12 -9.79 16.52 14.33
CA GLN A 12 -9.10 17.79 14.12
C GLN A 12 -8.67 17.92 12.67
N THR A 13 -9.18 18.95 12.00
CA THR A 13 -8.70 19.42 10.70
C THR A 13 -7.38 20.17 10.92
N LEU A 14 -6.48 20.19 9.94
CA LEU A 14 -5.17 20.87 10.02
C LEU A 14 -5.29 22.34 10.47
N ALA A 15 -6.40 23.00 10.11
CA ALA A 15 -6.69 24.36 10.52
C ALA A 15 -6.91 24.50 12.04
N GLY A 16 -7.50 23.49 12.69
CA GLY A 16 -7.75 23.48 14.12
C GLY A 16 -6.47 23.29 14.95
N GLU A 17 -5.57 22.40 14.49
CA GLU A 17 -4.26 22.21 15.12
C GLU A 17 -3.39 23.46 15.04
N MET A 18 -3.36 24.11 13.87
CA MET A 18 -2.62 25.37 13.68
C MET A 18 -3.19 26.51 14.54
N LEU A 19 -4.51 26.64 14.64
CA LEU A 19 -5.15 27.63 15.50
C LEU A 19 -4.80 27.41 16.98
N LEU A 20 -4.81 26.15 17.44
CA LEU A 20 -4.43 25.80 18.82
C LEU A 20 -2.98 26.13 19.12
N LEU A 21 -2.05 25.77 18.22
CA LEU A 21 -0.63 26.09 18.36
C LEU A 21 -0.42 27.60 18.41
N GLN A 22 -1.08 28.34 17.53
CA GLN A 22 -0.98 29.79 17.49
C GLN A 22 -1.55 30.44 18.77
N LEU A 23 -2.69 29.96 19.26
CA LEU A 23 -3.28 30.49 20.50
C LEU A 23 -2.37 30.19 21.70
N ALA A 24 -1.73 29.02 21.73
CA ALA A 24 -0.71 28.69 22.73
C ALA A 24 0.49 29.64 22.65
N ILE A 25 1.01 29.92 21.45
CA ILE A 25 2.10 30.89 21.25
C ILE A 25 1.69 32.30 21.72
N VAL A 26 0.49 32.76 21.37
CA VAL A 26 -0.02 34.07 21.79
C VAL A 26 -0.10 34.16 23.32
N VAL A 27 -0.60 33.12 24.00
CA VAL A 27 -0.64 33.07 25.47
C VAL A 27 0.77 33.11 26.07
N VAL A 28 1.72 32.36 25.53
CA VAL A 28 3.12 32.34 26.01
C VAL A 28 3.77 33.71 25.83
N VAL A 29 3.62 34.32 24.65
CA VAL A 29 4.16 35.67 24.38
C VAL A 29 3.52 36.69 25.32
N LEU A 30 2.21 36.63 25.54
CA LEU A 30 1.52 37.56 26.42
C LEU A 30 1.97 37.39 27.89
N ALA A 31 2.16 36.16 28.35
CA ALA A 31 2.72 35.89 29.67
C ALA A 31 4.15 36.42 29.82
N ALA A 32 4.98 36.27 28.78
CA ALA A 32 6.35 36.81 28.77
C ALA A 32 6.36 38.34 28.80
N VAL A 33 5.52 39.00 27.98
CA VAL A 33 5.40 40.46 27.97
C VAL A 33 4.87 40.98 29.31
N ALA A 34 3.86 40.33 29.90
CA ALA A 34 3.35 40.70 31.22
C ALA A 34 4.43 40.57 32.31
N ALA A 35 5.23 39.49 32.29
CA ALA A 35 6.33 39.30 33.22
C ALA A 35 7.41 40.38 33.09
N VAL A 36 7.83 40.69 31.85
CA VAL A 36 8.80 41.77 31.59
C VAL A 36 8.25 43.13 32.02
N SER A 37 6.97 43.41 31.74
CA SER A 37 6.31 44.66 32.13
C SER A 37 6.24 44.82 33.65
N LEU A 38 5.89 43.75 34.37
CA LEU A 38 5.88 43.77 35.84
C LEU A 38 7.29 44.01 36.42
N ALA A 39 8.31 43.35 35.88
CA ALA A 39 9.70 43.55 36.30
C ALA A 39 10.20 44.98 36.01
N GLN A 40 9.85 45.53 34.84
CA GLN A 40 10.20 46.90 34.47
C GLN A 40 9.47 47.94 35.32
N SER A 41 8.21 47.69 35.67
CA SER A 41 7.40 48.57 36.52
C SER A 41 8.00 48.71 37.92
N GLU A 42 8.42 47.62 38.55
CA GLU A 42 9.06 47.64 39.88
C GLU A 42 10.37 48.45 39.87
N ALA A 43 11.23 48.22 38.88
CA ALA A 43 12.48 48.97 38.75
C ALA A 43 12.27 50.47 38.50
N THR A 44 11.20 50.83 37.77
CA THR A 44 10.86 52.23 37.48
C THR A 44 10.26 52.91 38.71
N PHE A 45 9.35 52.23 39.42
CA PHE A 45 8.73 52.72 40.65
C PHE A 45 9.77 53.06 41.72
N ASN A 46 10.69 52.14 42.01
CA ASN A 46 11.76 52.37 42.99
C ASN A 46 12.67 53.55 42.63
N ARG A 47 12.90 53.82 41.34
CA ARG A 47 13.74 54.94 40.89
C ARG A 47 13.04 56.29 40.92
N VAL A 48 11.76 56.34 40.54
CA VAL A 48 11.00 57.59 40.43
C VAL A 48 10.39 57.96 41.77
N GLU A 49 9.58 57.08 42.35
CA GLU A 49 8.93 57.33 43.63
C GLU A 49 9.93 57.32 44.79
N GLY A 50 10.97 56.48 44.73
CA GLY A 50 12.00 56.46 45.78
C GLY A 50 12.72 57.79 45.94
N ARG A 51 12.99 58.50 44.83
CA ARG A 51 13.57 59.85 44.88
C ARG A 51 12.57 60.90 45.38
N ARG A 52 11.30 60.79 44.98
CA ARG A 52 10.24 61.70 45.41
C ARG A 52 10.00 61.58 46.91
N VAL A 53 9.81 60.37 47.42
CA VAL A 53 9.60 60.09 48.85
C VAL A 53 10.81 60.55 49.67
N ALA A 54 12.04 60.32 49.18
CA ALA A 54 13.25 60.84 49.82
C ALA A 54 13.30 62.38 49.88
N ALA A 55 13.00 63.07 48.77
CA ALA A 55 12.97 64.54 48.74
C ALA A 55 11.91 65.12 49.67
N LEU A 56 10.74 64.49 49.76
CA LEU A 56 9.67 64.88 50.70
C LEU A 56 10.09 64.66 52.16
N ALA A 57 10.78 63.56 52.45
CA ALA A 57 11.30 63.27 53.78
C ALA A 57 12.40 64.27 54.19
N GLU A 58 13.30 64.63 53.27
CA GLU A 58 14.29 65.70 53.47
C GLU A 58 13.63 67.05 53.71
N GLN A 59 12.59 67.41 52.96
CA GLN A 59 11.85 68.64 53.13
C GLN A 59 11.17 68.71 54.52
N LEU A 60 10.59 67.60 54.98
CA LEU A 60 9.96 67.53 56.30
C LEU A 60 11.01 67.55 57.43
N ALA A 61 12.15 66.88 57.26
CA ALA A 61 13.26 66.90 58.22
C ALA A 61 13.95 68.28 58.30
N ALA A 62 13.95 69.04 57.21
CA ALA A 62 14.44 70.42 57.17
C ALA A 62 13.46 71.45 57.76
N ASN A 63 12.21 71.06 58.02
CA ASN A 63 11.19 71.97 58.52
C ASN A 63 11.54 72.49 59.94
N PRO A 64 11.62 73.83 60.15
CA PRO A 64 11.94 74.41 61.45
C PRO A 64 10.99 74.00 62.59
N LEU A 65 9.72 73.73 62.28
CA LEU A 65 8.75 73.25 63.27
C LEU A 65 9.09 71.84 63.75
N VAL A 66 9.51 70.94 62.85
CA VAL A 66 9.93 69.58 63.23
C VAL A 66 11.16 69.64 64.13
N ARG A 67 12.18 70.42 63.75
CA ARG A 67 13.42 70.59 64.52
C ARG A 67 13.19 71.19 65.92
N SER A 68 12.33 72.20 66.01
CA SER A 68 12.07 72.89 67.28
C SER A 68 11.16 72.11 68.23
N GLN A 69 10.26 71.26 67.72
CA GLN A 69 9.37 70.47 68.58
C GLN A 69 10.03 69.19 69.10
N LEU A 70 10.94 68.56 68.34
CA LEU A 70 11.66 67.36 68.78
C LEU A 70 12.60 67.57 69.97
N THR A 71 12.94 68.82 70.30
CA THR A 71 13.78 69.17 71.45
C THR A 71 12.97 69.46 72.74
N ARG A 72 11.63 69.41 72.68
CA ARG A 72 10.74 69.71 73.81
C ARG A 72 10.13 68.43 74.39
N PRO A 73 9.83 68.38 75.71
CA PRO A 73 9.34 67.17 76.38
C PRO A 73 7.92 66.71 76.02
N LEU A 74 7.14 67.50 75.24
CA LEU A 74 5.78 67.13 74.78
C LEU A 74 5.57 67.44 73.28
N PRO A 75 6.22 66.71 72.36
CA PRO A 75 6.15 67.02 70.92
C PRO A 75 4.86 66.55 70.21
N ARG A 76 4.04 65.72 70.88
CA ARG A 76 2.98 64.89 70.26
C ARG A 76 1.85 65.69 69.59
N GLU A 77 1.36 66.75 70.25
CA GLU A 77 0.19 67.51 69.77
C GLU A 77 0.53 68.52 68.67
N ALA A 78 1.78 69.01 68.64
CA ALA A 78 2.21 70.05 67.70
C ALA A 78 2.56 69.51 66.31
N LEU A 79 2.99 68.25 66.20
CA LEU A 79 3.45 67.65 64.94
C LEU A 79 2.33 66.97 64.14
N ALA A 80 1.26 66.51 64.79
CA ALA A 80 0.19 65.76 64.12
C ALA A 80 -0.50 66.53 62.95
N PRO A 81 -0.82 67.84 63.07
CA PRO A 81 -1.38 68.60 61.95
C PRO A 81 -0.42 68.71 60.76
N LEU A 82 0.87 68.85 61.02
CA LEU A 82 1.90 68.94 59.98
C LEU A 82 2.07 67.60 59.26
N VAL A 83 2.10 66.49 60.01
CA VAL A 83 2.18 65.12 59.48
C VAL A 83 0.99 64.80 58.59
N ASN A 84 -0.24 65.07 59.04
CA ASN A 84 -1.47 64.84 58.27
C ASN A 84 -1.58 65.76 57.05
N SER A 85 -1.15 67.02 57.17
CA SER A 85 -1.10 67.97 56.05
C SER A 85 -0.10 67.49 54.98
N MET A 86 1.06 66.99 55.40
CA MET A 86 2.07 66.45 54.49
C MET A 86 1.56 65.21 53.74
N GLN A 87 0.88 64.29 54.44
CA GLN A 87 0.26 63.10 53.84
C GLN A 87 -0.74 63.49 52.75
N THR A 88 -1.64 64.43 53.06
CA THR A 88 -2.72 64.85 52.16
C THR A 88 -2.20 65.64 50.97
N GLN A 89 -1.31 66.62 51.19
CA GLN A 89 -0.80 67.50 50.13
C GLN A 89 0.17 66.77 49.19
N SER A 90 1.02 65.92 49.75
CA SER A 90 2.01 65.19 48.96
C SER A 90 1.48 63.90 48.39
N SER A 91 0.24 63.49 48.71
CA SER A 91 -0.37 62.22 48.29
C SER A 91 0.56 61.03 48.54
N VAL A 92 1.05 60.93 49.78
CA VAL A 92 1.88 59.81 50.23
C VAL A 92 1.08 58.92 51.19
N THR A 93 1.40 57.64 51.22
CA THR A 93 0.63 56.66 52.00
C THR A 93 0.82 56.85 53.50
N SER A 94 2.05 57.05 53.96
CA SER A 94 2.36 57.17 55.39
C SER A 94 3.42 58.24 55.66
N VAL A 95 3.28 58.94 56.79
CA VAL A 95 4.28 59.90 57.29
C VAL A 95 4.45 59.67 58.78
N THR A 96 5.68 59.45 59.22
CA THR A 96 6.03 59.09 60.60
C THR A 96 7.25 59.90 61.05
N VAL A 97 7.23 60.38 62.28
CA VAL A 97 8.32 61.13 62.92
C VAL A 97 8.66 60.46 64.24
N ALA A 98 9.92 60.09 64.40
CA ALA A 98 10.48 59.51 65.62
C ALA A 98 11.47 60.46 66.30
N ASP A 99 11.62 60.32 67.62
CA ASP A 99 12.61 61.04 68.42
C ASP A 99 14.03 60.46 68.25
N ALA A 100 15.01 61.05 68.95
CA ALA A 100 16.40 60.61 68.94
C ALA A 100 16.60 59.21 69.52
N ASP A 101 15.69 58.74 70.39
CA ASP A 101 15.70 57.38 70.96
C ASP A 101 15.02 56.36 70.02
N GLY A 102 14.58 56.80 68.83
CA GLY A 102 13.95 55.96 67.82
C GLY A 102 12.50 55.60 68.13
N ARG A 103 11.81 56.31 69.03
CA ARG A 103 10.39 56.08 69.33
C ARG A 103 9.50 56.98 68.50
N ILE A 104 8.42 56.43 67.95
CA ILE A 104 7.48 57.17 67.12
C ILE A 104 6.74 58.20 67.97
N VAL A 105 6.88 59.48 67.62
CA VAL A 105 6.28 60.62 68.32
C VAL A 105 5.00 61.07 67.65
N SER A 106 4.94 61.00 66.32
CA SER A 106 3.75 61.34 65.52
C SER A 106 3.75 60.53 64.23
N SER A 107 2.61 59.96 63.87
CA SER A 107 2.43 59.23 62.62
C SER A 107 1.02 59.45 62.08
N THR A 108 0.86 59.31 60.77
CA THR A 108 -0.45 59.22 60.10
C THR A 108 -1.25 58.01 60.57
N ASN A 109 -0.58 56.94 61.02
CA ASN A 109 -1.22 55.84 61.73
C ASN A 109 -1.07 56.06 63.25
N PRO A 110 -2.13 56.43 63.99
CA PRO A 110 -2.01 56.70 65.42
C PRO A 110 -1.70 55.44 66.24
N THR A 111 -1.97 54.22 65.74
CA THR A 111 -1.79 52.98 66.50
C THR A 111 -0.34 52.62 66.77
N VAL A 112 0.60 53.12 65.96
CA VAL A 112 2.04 52.86 66.09
C VAL A 112 2.77 53.93 66.94
N THR A 113 2.03 54.89 67.50
CA THR A 113 2.64 55.98 68.28
C THR A 113 3.20 55.44 69.60
N GLY A 114 4.50 55.67 69.86
CA GLY A 114 5.22 55.17 71.03
C GLY A 114 6.04 53.90 70.77
N ASP A 115 5.75 53.20 69.68
CA ASP A 115 6.51 52.03 69.24
C ASP A 115 7.87 52.43 68.65
N PRO A 116 8.87 51.52 68.65
CA PRO A 116 10.14 51.76 67.98
C PRO A 116 9.94 51.89 66.46
N LEU A 117 10.61 52.87 65.85
CA LEU A 117 10.60 53.07 64.40
C LEU A 117 11.24 51.86 63.71
N PRO A 118 10.56 51.19 62.77
CA PRO A 118 11.14 50.05 62.07
C PRO A 118 12.28 50.52 61.15
N LEU A 119 13.45 49.92 61.29
CA LEU A 119 14.65 50.23 60.50
C LEU A 119 14.78 49.25 59.33
N GLY A 120 15.13 49.77 58.15
CA GLY A 120 15.42 48.93 56.98
C GLY A 120 16.73 48.15 57.12
N GLU A 121 16.86 47.04 56.40
CA GLU A 121 18.13 46.31 56.30
C GLU A 121 19.22 47.23 55.71
N GLY A 122 20.18 47.63 56.54
CA GLY A 122 21.24 48.58 56.17
C GLY A 122 20.97 50.05 56.51
N ALA A 123 19.84 50.37 57.16
CA ALA A 123 19.62 51.69 57.75
C ALA A 123 20.53 51.86 58.97
N THR A 124 21.41 52.86 58.93
CA THR A 124 22.27 53.25 60.06
C THR A 124 21.75 54.54 60.69
N GLU A 125 21.75 54.61 62.02
CA GLU A 125 21.41 55.83 62.76
C GLU A 125 22.16 57.04 62.21
N GLY A 126 21.43 58.13 61.96
CA GLY A 126 22.00 59.39 61.48
C GLY A 126 22.34 59.45 59.99
N ARG A 127 21.99 58.45 59.16
CA ARG A 127 22.09 58.53 57.69
C ARG A 127 20.74 58.37 57.00
N GLY A 128 20.57 59.08 55.88
CA GLY A 128 19.41 58.89 55.01
C GLY A 128 19.45 57.49 54.37
N TRP A 129 18.29 56.84 54.32
CA TRP A 129 18.12 55.53 53.69
C TRP A 129 16.79 55.48 52.94
N SER A 130 16.74 54.79 51.81
CA SER A 130 15.50 54.49 51.11
C SER A 130 15.47 53.05 50.63
N GLY A 131 14.30 52.43 50.70
CA GLY A 131 14.10 51.03 50.34
C GLY A 131 12.70 50.55 50.67
N SER A 132 12.38 49.33 50.27
CA SER A 132 11.08 48.73 50.56
C SER A 132 11.06 48.16 51.97
N LEU A 133 10.07 48.54 52.76
CA LEU A 133 9.83 48.05 54.11
C LEU A 133 8.39 47.54 54.21
N ARG A 134 8.16 46.52 55.04
CA ARG A 134 6.80 46.08 55.36
C ARG A 134 6.32 46.86 56.57
N LEU A 135 5.30 47.70 56.36
CA LEU A 135 4.65 48.50 57.39
C LEU A 135 3.20 48.00 57.49
N ASP A 136 2.78 47.61 58.69
CA ASP A 136 1.47 46.99 58.92
C ASP A 136 1.20 45.83 57.93
N ASP A 137 0.19 45.98 57.06
CA ASP A 137 -0.24 45.00 56.06
C ASP A 137 0.24 45.31 54.62
N SER A 138 0.91 46.46 54.39
CA SER A 138 1.40 46.90 53.09
C SER A 138 2.92 46.81 52.97
N ARG A 139 3.40 46.52 51.76
CA ARG A 139 4.79 46.83 51.39
C ARG A 139 4.82 48.27 50.92
N GLU A 140 5.69 49.07 51.53
CA GLU A 140 5.85 50.48 51.18
C GLU A 140 7.30 50.76 50.81
N LEU A 141 7.49 51.58 49.78
CA LEU A 141 8.74 52.22 49.49
C LEU A 141 8.91 53.39 50.45
N VAL A 142 9.84 53.26 51.39
CA VAL A 142 10.04 54.25 52.44
C VAL A 142 11.35 55.01 52.21
N ALA A 143 11.37 56.26 52.65
CA ALA A 143 12.60 57.02 52.86
C ALA A 143 12.68 57.49 54.30
N GLN A 144 13.81 57.18 54.94
CA GLN A 144 14.15 57.57 56.29
C GLN A 144 15.22 58.66 56.22
N VAL A 145 14.97 59.80 56.83
CA VAL A 145 15.89 60.95 56.81
C VAL A 145 16.08 61.47 58.24
N PRO A 146 17.35 61.61 58.70
CA PRO A 146 17.62 62.13 60.03
C PRO A 146 17.31 63.65 60.10
N VAL A 147 16.66 64.05 61.18
CA VAL A 147 16.48 65.44 61.56
C VAL A 147 17.73 65.88 62.31
N LEU A 148 18.53 66.74 61.67
CA LEU A 148 19.75 67.28 62.27
C LEU A 148 19.49 68.67 62.87
N GLY A 149 20.06 68.92 64.04
CA GLY A 149 20.03 70.22 64.68
C GLY A 149 20.78 71.27 63.88
N ALA A 150 20.27 72.51 63.92
CA ALA A 150 20.74 73.63 63.12
C ALA A 150 20.96 74.91 63.95
N THR A 151 20.77 74.86 65.26
CA THR A 151 21.10 75.98 66.16
C THR A 151 22.56 75.86 66.59
N GLN A 152 23.15 76.95 67.08
CA GLN A 152 24.54 76.92 67.58
C GLN A 152 24.75 75.89 68.71
N GLU A 153 23.69 75.54 69.44
CA GLU A 153 23.74 74.63 70.58
C GLU A 153 23.65 73.14 70.19
N ASN A 154 23.07 72.81 69.02
CA ASN A 154 22.82 71.43 68.60
C ASN A 154 23.21 71.14 67.14
N LEU A 155 24.11 71.95 66.57
CA LEU A 155 24.50 71.86 65.16
C LEU A 155 25.00 70.45 64.82
N GLY A 156 24.31 69.76 63.90
CA GLY A 156 24.67 68.41 63.45
C GLY A 156 24.29 67.28 64.42
N GLN A 157 23.67 67.58 65.57
CA GLN A 157 23.13 66.56 66.48
C GLN A 157 21.89 65.90 65.86
N HIS A 158 21.77 64.59 65.97
CA HIS A 158 20.56 63.85 65.58
C HIS A 158 19.45 64.11 66.59
N LEU A 159 18.37 64.76 66.14
CA LEU A 159 17.21 65.13 66.97
C LEU A 159 16.05 64.12 66.81
N GLY A 160 16.08 63.30 65.77
CA GLY A 160 15.03 62.35 65.44
C GLY A 160 15.07 61.93 63.98
N THR A 161 14.13 61.10 63.55
CA THR A 161 14.09 60.56 62.18
C THR A 161 12.71 60.73 61.59
N VAL A 162 12.64 61.26 60.36
CA VAL A 162 11.41 61.31 59.57
C VAL A 162 11.40 60.11 58.63
N MET A 163 10.29 59.40 58.58
CA MET A 163 10.01 58.35 57.63
C MET A 163 8.77 58.74 56.81
N ILE A 164 8.89 58.74 55.49
CA ILE A 164 7.74 58.83 54.59
C ILE A 164 7.67 57.53 53.79
N GLY A 165 6.48 56.96 53.67
CA GLY A 165 6.22 55.74 52.92
C GLY A 165 5.19 55.94 51.83
N GLU A 166 5.42 55.27 50.70
CA GLU A 166 4.45 55.13 49.62
C GLU A 166 4.17 53.65 49.35
N ALA A 167 2.92 53.23 49.40
CA ALA A 167 2.55 51.84 49.19
C ALA A 167 2.87 51.36 47.77
N ASP A 168 3.41 50.14 47.68
CA ASP A 168 3.60 49.46 46.41
C ASP A 168 2.24 49.33 45.70
N PRO A 169 2.14 49.71 44.41
CA PRO A 169 0.91 49.51 43.66
C PRO A 169 0.62 48.00 43.56
N THR A 170 -0.65 47.63 43.73
CA THR A 170 -1.08 46.22 43.64
C THR A 170 -0.83 45.64 42.25
N VAL A 171 -0.70 44.31 42.14
CA VAL A 171 -0.50 43.61 40.85
C VAL A 171 -1.58 44.01 39.83
N TRP A 172 -2.84 44.16 40.28
CA TRP A 172 -3.95 44.60 39.43
C TRP A 172 -3.82 46.06 38.96
N GLN A 173 -3.37 46.97 39.82
CA GLN A 173 -3.11 48.37 39.44
C GLN A 173 -1.90 48.49 38.51
N ARG A 174 -0.85 47.68 38.72
CA ARG A 174 0.30 47.62 37.81
C ARG A 174 -0.14 47.10 36.44
N LEU A 175 -0.95 46.05 36.40
CA LEU A 175 -1.42 45.45 35.15
C LEU A 175 -2.38 46.37 34.38
N SER A 176 -3.26 47.10 35.08
CA SER A 176 -4.15 48.08 34.45
C SER A 176 -3.42 49.36 34.02
N GLY A 177 -2.40 49.77 34.78
CA GLY A 177 -1.54 50.92 34.46
C GLY A 177 -0.49 50.64 33.39
N ALA A 178 -0.06 49.39 33.21
CA ALA A 178 0.94 48.92 32.25
C ALA A 178 0.53 48.99 30.76
N SER A 179 -0.53 49.77 30.46
CA SER A 179 -0.96 50.27 29.16
C SER A 179 -2.18 49.57 28.54
N SER A 180 -3.14 50.41 28.13
CA SER A 180 -4.24 50.09 27.21
C SER A 180 -3.76 49.44 25.90
N TYR A 181 -2.48 49.62 25.55
CA TYR A 181 -1.88 49.05 24.35
C TYR A 181 -1.64 47.54 24.41
N LEU A 182 -1.52 46.92 25.60
CA LEU A 182 -1.39 45.46 25.70
C LEU A 182 -2.62 44.73 25.14
N LEU A 183 -3.81 45.24 25.46
CA LEU A 183 -5.06 44.72 24.91
C LEU A 183 -5.15 44.97 23.39
N ALA A 184 -4.66 46.12 22.92
CA ALA A 184 -4.60 46.43 21.50
C ALA A 184 -3.65 45.49 20.74
N TYR A 185 -2.44 45.23 21.29
CA TYR A 185 -1.47 44.31 20.72
C TYR A 185 -2.00 42.87 20.71
N LEU A 186 -2.67 42.44 21.77
CA LEU A 186 -3.34 41.14 21.81
C LEU A 186 -4.42 41.02 20.72
N GLY A 187 -5.23 42.07 20.54
CA GLY A 187 -6.26 42.11 19.50
C GLY A 187 -5.67 42.02 18.09
N ILE A 188 -4.64 42.82 17.81
CA ILE A 188 -3.95 42.83 16.50
C ILE A 188 -3.27 41.48 16.25
N ALA A 189 -2.53 40.94 17.22
CA ALA A 189 -1.84 39.66 17.09
C ALA A 189 -2.82 38.50 16.87
N SER A 190 -3.94 38.49 17.61
CA SER A 190 -4.99 37.48 17.45
C SER A 190 -5.65 37.58 16.07
N GLY A 191 -5.95 38.80 15.61
CA GLY A 191 -6.53 39.03 14.29
C GLY A 191 -5.61 38.58 13.15
N LEU A 192 -4.33 38.98 13.19
CA LEU A 192 -3.31 38.56 12.21
C LEU A 192 -3.15 37.05 12.17
N GLY A 193 -3.12 36.42 13.34
CA GLY A 193 -2.96 34.99 13.41
C GLY A 193 -4.20 34.23 12.88
N VAL A 194 -5.42 34.63 13.25
CA VAL A 194 -6.65 34.03 12.69
C VAL A 194 -6.68 34.18 11.17
N ALA A 195 -6.37 35.37 10.65
CA ALA A 195 -6.31 35.62 9.22
C ALA A 195 -5.23 34.77 8.52
N GLY A 196 -4.03 34.66 9.13
CA GLY A 196 -2.92 33.85 8.63
C GLY A 196 -3.23 32.36 8.60
N SER A 197 -3.76 31.81 9.70
CA SER A 197 -4.20 30.41 9.79
C SER A 197 -5.30 30.11 8.77
N TRP A 198 -6.25 31.02 8.57
CA TRP A 198 -7.28 30.88 7.54
C TRP A 198 -6.72 30.91 6.12
N LEU A 199 -5.83 31.86 5.80
CA LEU A 199 -5.18 31.98 4.49
C LEU A 199 -4.31 30.76 4.17
N LEU A 200 -3.52 30.29 5.13
CA LEU A 200 -2.65 29.13 4.97
C LEU A 200 -3.48 27.86 4.77
N SER A 201 -4.51 27.66 5.60
CA SER A 201 -5.46 26.56 5.43
C SER A 201 -6.11 26.58 4.04
N ARG A 202 -6.51 27.76 3.55
CA ARG A 202 -7.08 27.92 2.21
C ARG A 202 -6.06 27.66 1.10
N ARG A 203 -4.80 28.06 1.29
CA ARG A 203 -3.70 27.80 0.34
C ARG A 203 -3.39 26.30 0.27
N VAL A 204 -3.24 25.65 1.41
CA VAL A 204 -3.00 24.20 1.50
C VAL A 204 -4.17 23.46 0.86
N LYS A 205 -5.42 23.77 1.22
CA LYS A 205 -6.60 23.16 0.59
C LYS A 205 -6.65 23.36 -0.93
N ARG A 206 -6.22 24.52 -1.45
CA ARG A 206 -6.13 24.72 -2.91
C ARG A 206 -5.04 23.87 -3.54
N GLN A 207 -3.88 23.73 -2.89
CA GLN A 207 -2.77 22.92 -3.38
C GLN A 207 -3.04 21.41 -3.26
N THR A 208 -3.80 20.99 -2.25
CA THR A 208 -4.17 19.59 -2.01
C THR A 208 -5.49 19.19 -2.67
N LEU A 209 -6.04 20.01 -3.59
CA LEU A 209 -7.31 19.75 -4.28
C LEU A 209 -8.50 19.51 -3.32
N GLY A 210 -8.44 20.09 -2.12
CA GLY A 210 -9.45 19.95 -1.08
C GLY A 210 -9.25 18.78 -0.13
N LEU A 211 -8.23 17.94 -0.36
CA LEU A 211 -7.93 16.77 0.47
C LEU A 211 -7.23 17.14 1.77
N GLU A 212 -7.60 16.45 2.85
CA GLU A 212 -6.93 16.53 4.14
C GLU A 212 -5.65 15.66 4.16
N PRO A 213 -4.63 15.97 4.99
CA PRO A 213 -3.36 15.22 5.01
C PRO A 213 -3.52 13.71 5.22
N ARG A 214 -4.51 13.29 6.02
CA ARG A 214 -4.82 11.88 6.23
C ARG A 214 -5.40 11.22 4.98
N GLU A 215 -6.16 11.97 4.17
CA GLU A 215 -6.68 11.49 2.90
C GLU A 215 -5.55 11.38 1.86
N ILE A 216 -4.54 12.25 1.92
CA ILE A 216 -3.34 12.16 1.07
C ILE A 216 -2.50 10.94 1.44
N ALA A 217 -2.24 10.73 2.75
CA ALA A 217 -1.54 9.54 3.23
C ALA A 217 -2.32 8.27 2.88
N GLY A 218 -3.64 8.28 3.09
CA GLY A 218 -4.54 7.21 2.69
C GLY A 218 -4.51 6.95 1.19
N LEU A 219 -4.48 7.98 0.33
CA LEU A 219 -4.36 7.82 -1.13
C LEU A 219 -3.01 7.22 -1.56
N ALA A 220 -1.92 7.54 -0.85
CA ALA A 220 -0.62 6.96 -1.09
C ALA A 220 -0.61 5.46 -0.71
N GLU A 221 -1.09 5.13 0.48
CA GLU A 221 -1.26 3.74 0.94
C GLU A 221 -2.26 2.96 0.07
N HIS A 222 -3.32 3.59 -0.42
CA HIS A 222 -4.30 2.96 -1.30
C HIS A 222 -3.75 2.71 -2.70
N ARG A 223 -2.88 3.60 -3.22
CA ARG A 223 -2.16 3.36 -4.47
C ARG A 223 -1.19 2.19 -4.32
N GLU A 224 -0.49 2.14 -3.20
CA GLU A 224 0.41 1.04 -2.86
C GLU A 224 -0.37 -0.28 -2.77
N ALA A 225 -1.45 -0.31 -2.00
CA ALA A 225 -2.34 -1.47 -1.86
C ALA A 225 -3.04 -1.87 -3.18
N MET A 226 -3.38 -0.93 -4.07
CA MET A 226 -3.94 -1.26 -5.38
C MET A 226 -2.90 -1.87 -6.33
N LEU A 227 -1.61 -1.55 -6.20
CA LEU A 227 -0.57 -2.15 -7.04
C LEU A 227 -0.05 -3.48 -6.48
N TYR A 228 -0.01 -3.62 -5.15
CA TYR A 228 0.46 -4.82 -4.45
C TYR A 228 -0.64 -5.81 -4.06
N GLY A 229 -1.90 -5.37 -4.00
CA GLY A 229 -3.05 -6.19 -3.58
C GLY A 229 -3.79 -6.89 -4.73
N ILE A 230 -3.42 -6.63 -5.99
CA ILE A 230 -4.02 -7.31 -7.14
C ILE A 230 -3.24 -8.59 -7.40
N ALA A 231 -3.94 -9.72 -7.47
CA ALA A 231 -3.39 -11.04 -7.81
C ALA A 231 -2.88 -11.16 -9.27
N GLU A 232 -2.85 -10.06 -10.01
CA GLU A 232 -2.42 -9.96 -11.40
C GLU A 232 -1.07 -9.26 -11.46
N GLY A 233 -0.19 -9.74 -12.33
CA GLY A 233 1.05 -9.06 -12.65
C GLY A 233 0.77 -7.78 -13.44
N VAL A 234 1.51 -6.71 -13.16
CA VAL A 234 1.44 -5.45 -13.91
C VAL A 234 2.86 -5.07 -14.29
N ILE A 235 3.06 -4.78 -15.57
CA ILE A 235 4.32 -4.37 -16.16
C ILE A 235 4.10 -3.14 -17.01
N ALA A 236 4.95 -2.12 -16.88
CA ALA A 236 4.95 -0.96 -17.75
C ALA A 236 6.28 -0.84 -18.49
N LEU A 237 6.21 -0.49 -19.77
CA LEU A 237 7.33 -0.27 -20.67
C LEU A 237 7.29 1.15 -21.21
N ASP A 238 8.46 1.78 -21.34
CA ASP A 238 8.61 3.05 -22.06
C ASP A 238 8.53 2.85 -23.60
N PRO A 239 8.58 3.93 -24.41
CA PRO A 239 8.55 3.82 -25.87
C PRO A 239 9.80 3.14 -26.47
N GLN A 240 10.85 2.92 -25.67
CA GLN A 240 12.08 2.20 -26.05
C GLN A 240 12.08 0.75 -25.55
N HIS A 241 10.94 0.24 -25.06
CA HIS A 241 10.77 -1.10 -24.51
C HIS A 241 11.64 -1.40 -23.27
N ARG A 242 11.89 -0.38 -22.44
CA ARG A 242 12.52 -0.54 -21.12
C ARG A 242 11.48 -0.60 -20.01
N LEU A 243 11.73 -1.45 -19.03
CA LEU A 243 10.86 -1.64 -17.87
C LEU A 243 10.81 -0.37 -17.01
N THR A 244 9.65 0.26 -16.88
CA THR A 244 9.47 1.45 -16.04
C THR A 244 8.80 1.11 -14.71
N LEU A 245 7.96 0.09 -14.70
CA LEU A 245 7.25 -0.37 -13.51
C LEU A 245 6.99 -1.87 -13.62
N VAL A 246 7.12 -2.56 -12.50
CA VAL A 246 6.65 -3.93 -12.35
C VAL A 246 6.17 -4.13 -10.92
N ASN A 247 5.01 -4.75 -10.74
CA ASN A 247 4.58 -5.16 -9.40
C ASN A 247 5.19 -6.51 -9.01
N GLU A 248 5.14 -6.83 -7.71
CA GLU A 248 5.71 -8.07 -7.18
C GLU A 248 5.17 -9.32 -7.89
N MET A 249 3.86 -9.34 -8.19
CA MET A 249 3.24 -10.44 -8.91
C MET A 249 3.79 -10.57 -10.34
N GLY A 250 3.99 -9.46 -11.06
CA GLY A 250 4.58 -9.45 -12.39
C GLY A 250 6.01 -9.99 -12.39
N ARG A 251 6.80 -9.61 -11.39
CA ARG A 251 8.14 -10.18 -11.13
C ARG A 251 8.07 -11.69 -10.91
N ARG A 252 7.17 -12.19 -10.05
CA ARG A 252 7.01 -13.63 -9.76
C ARG A 252 6.44 -14.45 -10.91
N LEU A 253 5.56 -13.87 -11.73
CA LEU A 253 4.96 -14.54 -12.89
C LEU A 253 5.94 -14.63 -14.07
N LEU A 254 6.80 -13.62 -14.23
CA LEU A 254 7.83 -13.59 -15.27
C LEU A 254 9.23 -13.99 -14.79
N ASP A 255 9.38 -14.41 -13.53
CA ASP A 255 10.67 -14.81 -12.94
C ASP A 255 11.78 -13.76 -13.17
N LEU A 256 11.46 -12.50 -12.89
CA LEU A 256 12.36 -11.37 -13.12
C LEU A 256 13.22 -11.05 -11.88
N PRO A 257 14.47 -10.60 -12.06
CA PRO A 257 15.36 -10.20 -10.97
C PRO A 257 14.82 -8.98 -10.20
N GLU A 258 15.32 -8.73 -8.98
CA GLU A 258 14.86 -7.60 -8.16
C GLU A 258 15.15 -6.25 -8.81
N ASP A 259 16.33 -6.10 -9.44
CA ASP A 259 16.79 -4.88 -10.11
C ASP A 259 16.40 -4.84 -11.60
N CYS A 260 15.16 -5.16 -11.93
CA CYS A 260 14.70 -5.24 -13.32
C CYS A 260 14.25 -3.90 -13.93
N VAL A 261 14.02 -2.86 -13.12
CA VAL A 261 13.55 -1.55 -13.60
C VAL A 261 14.67 -0.80 -14.32
N GLY A 262 14.38 -0.29 -15.52
CA GLY A 262 15.31 0.41 -16.41
C GLY A 262 15.96 -0.48 -17.48
N LEU A 263 15.91 -1.80 -17.30
CA LEU A 263 16.43 -2.77 -18.25
C LEU A 263 15.49 -2.95 -19.45
N SER A 264 16.07 -3.26 -20.59
CA SER A 264 15.37 -3.64 -21.82
C SER A 264 14.88 -5.09 -21.75
N LEU A 265 13.86 -5.43 -22.55
CA LEU A 265 13.35 -6.80 -22.64
C LEU A 265 14.44 -7.83 -23.00
N ALA A 266 15.42 -7.44 -23.81
CA ALA A 266 16.54 -8.31 -24.20
C ALA A 266 17.50 -8.60 -23.03
N GLU A 267 17.79 -7.59 -22.19
CA GLU A 267 18.65 -7.73 -21.00
C GLU A 267 17.99 -8.62 -19.93
N LEU A 268 16.65 -8.69 -19.92
CA LEU A 268 15.87 -9.53 -19.01
C LEU A 268 15.70 -10.97 -19.52
N GLY A 269 16.31 -11.35 -20.66
CA GLY A 269 16.17 -12.68 -21.25
C GLY A 269 14.74 -12.99 -21.74
N ILE A 270 13.96 -11.94 -22.04
CA ILE A 270 12.59 -12.10 -22.56
C ILE A 270 12.66 -12.22 -24.07
N GLU A 271 12.43 -13.43 -24.57
CA GLU A 271 12.50 -13.77 -26.00
C GLU A 271 11.19 -14.38 -26.53
N GLY A 272 11.09 -14.51 -27.85
CA GLY A 272 9.98 -15.17 -28.54
C GLY A 272 8.62 -14.51 -28.32
N ARG A 273 7.57 -15.32 -28.19
CA ARG A 273 6.17 -14.86 -28.11
C ARG A 273 5.92 -13.89 -26.95
N LEU A 274 6.61 -14.06 -25.81
CA LEU A 274 6.46 -13.16 -24.67
C LEU A 274 6.96 -11.75 -25.00
N ARG A 275 8.10 -11.65 -25.71
CA ARG A 275 8.62 -10.38 -26.20
C ARG A 275 7.66 -9.74 -27.19
N ASP A 276 7.13 -10.51 -28.14
CA ASP A 276 6.24 -9.99 -29.18
C ASP A 276 4.98 -9.35 -28.58
N VAL A 277 4.40 -9.96 -27.55
CA VAL A 277 3.22 -9.43 -26.84
C VAL A 277 3.57 -8.16 -26.05
N LEU A 278 4.73 -8.14 -25.39
CA LEU A 278 5.18 -6.99 -24.60
C LEU A 278 5.65 -5.80 -25.45
N ALA A 279 6.35 -6.03 -26.57
CA ALA A 279 6.86 -5.03 -27.49
C ALA A 279 5.80 -4.58 -28.51
N GLY A 280 4.91 -5.49 -28.93
CA GLY A 280 3.80 -5.21 -29.86
C GLY A 280 4.23 -5.21 -31.30
N ASP A 281 5.29 -5.94 -31.61
CA ASP A 281 5.98 -5.96 -32.90
C ASP A 281 5.16 -6.64 -34.02
N ARG A 282 3.93 -7.12 -33.77
CA ARG A 282 3.04 -7.62 -34.84
C ARG A 282 2.04 -6.55 -35.31
N GLU A 283 2.15 -6.17 -36.58
CA GLU A 283 1.09 -5.48 -37.32
C GLU A 283 -0.17 -6.35 -37.31
N GLY A 284 -1.16 -5.97 -36.48
CA GLY A 284 -2.41 -6.70 -36.28
C GLY A 284 -2.78 -6.97 -34.81
N THR A 285 -1.88 -6.76 -33.86
CA THR A 285 -2.17 -6.86 -32.40
C THR A 285 -2.74 -5.57 -31.79
N ALA A 286 -2.87 -4.50 -32.56
CA ALA A 286 -3.53 -3.27 -32.14
C ALA A 286 -5.04 -3.52 -31.95
N GLY A 287 -5.44 -3.96 -30.76
CA GLY A 287 -6.84 -4.18 -30.38
C GLY A 287 -7.20 -5.60 -29.94
N ARG A 288 -6.29 -6.57 -30.00
CA ARG A 288 -6.52 -7.90 -29.41
C ARG A 288 -6.43 -7.79 -27.88
N ARG A 289 -7.58 -7.90 -27.22
CA ARG A 289 -7.66 -8.08 -25.77
C ARG A 289 -7.39 -9.56 -25.49
N ASP A 290 -6.48 -9.82 -24.55
CA ASP A 290 -6.15 -11.14 -24.00
C ASP A 290 -5.31 -12.05 -24.93
N GLU A 291 -4.00 -11.87 -24.89
CA GLU A 291 -3.01 -12.75 -25.52
C GLU A 291 -2.56 -13.85 -24.56
N VAL A 292 -2.58 -15.11 -25.01
CA VAL A 292 -2.15 -16.25 -24.17
C VAL A 292 -0.68 -16.56 -24.44
N VAL A 293 0.11 -16.61 -23.37
CA VAL A 293 1.53 -16.96 -23.39
C VAL A 293 1.77 -18.09 -22.39
N VAL A 294 2.44 -19.16 -22.85
CA VAL A 294 2.88 -20.25 -21.99
C VAL A 294 4.35 -20.02 -21.64
N ARG A 295 4.67 -20.01 -20.34
CA ARG A 295 6.05 -19.86 -19.86
C ARG A 295 6.28 -20.71 -18.63
N HIS A 296 7.31 -21.55 -18.65
CA HIS A 296 7.68 -22.46 -17.55
C HIS A 296 6.50 -23.23 -16.95
N GLY A 297 5.62 -23.79 -17.81
CA GLY A 297 4.45 -24.55 -17.38
C GLY A 297 3.25 -23.73 -16.87
N ARG A 298 3.32 -22.40 -16.89
CA ARG A 298 2.19 -21.52 -16.56
C ARG A 298 1.49 -20.99 -17.80
N VAL A 299 0.17 -20.87 -17.73
CA VAL A 299 -0.67 -20.25 -18.76
C VAL A 299 -1.00 -18.83 -18.33
N LEU A 300 -0.35 -17.85 -18.97
CA LEU A 300 -0.53 -16.44 -18.68
C LEU A 300 -1.42 -15.79 -19.74
N VAL A 301 -2.47 -15.11 -19.29
CA VAL A 301 -3.28 -14.24 -20.15
C VAL A 301 -2.78 -12.81 -19.96
N MET A 302 -2.34 -12.20 -21.04
CA MET A 302 -1.71 -10.90 -21.05
C MET A 302 -2.58 -9.88 -21.79
N ASN A 303 -2.82 -8.73 -21.17
CA ASN A 303 -3.58 -7.66 -21.80
C ASN A 303 -2.73 -6.39 -21.83
N ARG A 304 -2.44 -5.89 -23.03
CA ARG A 304 -1.60 -4.72 -23.23
C ARG A 304 -2.42 -3.51 -23.64
N MET A 305 -2.19 -2.40 -22.95
CA MET A 305 -2.77 -1.10 -23.24
C MET A 305 -1.65 -0.09 -23.47
N THR A 306 -1.74 0.68 -24.55
CA THR A 306 -0.83 1.79 -24.80
C THR A 306 -1.27 3.01 -23.99
N VAL A 307 -0.31 3.72 -23.40
CA VAL A 307 -0.58 4.93 -22.61
C VAL A 307 -0.15 6.15 -23.42
N THR A 308 -1.10 7.06 -23.67
CA THR A 308 -0.86 8.33 -24.36
C THR A 308 -1.21 9.50 -23.47
N LYS A 309 -0.44 10.59 -23.55
CA LYS A 309 -0.76 11.86 -22.89
C LYS A 309 -0.52 12.99 -23.87
N ASP A 310 -1.52 13.85 -24.04
CA ASP A 310 -1.47 15.00 -24.96
C ASP A 310 -1.07 14.60 -26.39
N GLY A 311 -1.53 13.43 -26.86
CA GLY A 311 -1.23 12.89 -28.19
C GLY A 311 0.16 12.24 -28.34
N ARG A 312 0.99 12.21 -27.30
CA ARG A 312 2.31 11.55 -27.32
C ARG A 312 2.24 10.17 -26.66
N PRO A 313 2.81 9.12 -27.27
CA PRO A 313 2.92 7.81 -26.63
C PRO A 313 3.94 7.88 -25.50
N LEU A 314 3.48 7.59 -24.28
CA LEU A 314 4.32 7.51 -23.08
C LEU A 314 4.89 6.10 -22.87
N GLY A 315 4.31 5.10 -23.53
CA GLY A 315 4.69 3.70 -23.39
C GLY A 315 3.49 2.77 -23.39
N SER A 316 3.61 1.62 -22.72
CA SER A 316 2.54 0.63 -22.61
C SER A 316 2.51 -0.02 -21.25
N VAL A 317 1.32 -0.40 -20.79
CA VAL A 317 1.09 -1.19 -19.58
C VAL A 317 0.50 -2.54 -20.00
N THR A 318 1.08 -3.62 -19.48
CA THR A 318 0.62 -4.98 -19.69
C THR A 318 0.25 -5.61 -18.36
N THR A 319 -0.98 -6.12 -18.26
CA THR A 319 -1.41 -6.96 -17.13
C THR A 319 -1.20 -8.42 -17.47
N LEU A 320 -0.90 -9.25 -16.46
CA LEU A 320 -0.65 -10.68 -16.56
C LEU A 320 -1.52 -11.43 -15.57
N ARG A 321 -2.31 -12.38 -16.07
CA ARG A 321 -3.19 -13.20 -15.23
C ARG A 321 -2.84 -14.68 -15.38
N ASP A 322 -2.53 -15.32 -14.27
CA ASP A 322 -2.31 -16.77 -14.24
C ASP A 322 -3.65 -17.50 -14.33
N ARG A 323 -3.79 -18.35 -15.36
CA ARG A 323 -4.97 -19.18 -15.63
C ARG A 323 -4.60 -20.67 -15.70
N THR A 324 -3.47 -21.05 -15.12
CA THR A 324 -2.93 -22.42 -15.19
C THR A 324 -3.90 -23.45 -14.60
N GLU A 325 -4.51 -23.15 -13.45
CA GLU A 325 -5.47 -24.05 -12.79
C GLU A 325 -6.75 -24.21 -13.60
N LEU A 326 -7.28 -23.10 -14.16
CA LEU A 326 -8.45 -23.14 -15.03
C LEU A 326 -8.19 -23.95 -16.30
N ALA A 327 -7.03 -23.76 -16.94
CA ALA A 327 -6.64 -24.53 -18.10
C ALA A 327 -6.45 -26.03 -17.78
N ARG A 328 -6.05 -26.38 -16.55
CA ARG A 328 -5.97 -27.77 -16.08
C ARG A 328 -7.36 -28.39 -15.90
N LEU A 329 -8.29 -27.66 -15.29
CA LEU A 329 -9.68 -28.09 -15.10
C LEU A 329 -10.42 -28.26 -16.43
N GLU A 330 -10.24 -27.33 -17.39
CA GLU A 330 -10.83 -27.46 -18.73
C GLU A 330 -10.33 -28.72 -19.45
N ARG A 331 -9.05 -29.05 -19.28
CA ARG A 331 -8.44 -30.29 -19.82
C ARG A 331 -9.06 -31.54 -19.20
N GLU A 332 -9.27 -31.55 -17.89
CA GLU A 332 -9.87 -32.68 -17.16
C GLU A 332 -11.34 -32.89 -17.54
N ILE A 333 -12.11 -31.80 -17.67
CA ILE A 333 -13.50 -31.85 -18.14
C ILE A 333 -13.59 -32.32 -19.59
N GLY A 334 -12.68 -31.86 -20.47
CA GLY A 334 -12.58 -32.31 -21.85
C GLY A 334 -12.37 -33.82 -21.95
N SER A 335 -11.44 -34.35 -21.15
CA SER A 335 -11.19 -35.80 -21.04
C SER A 335 -12.43 -36.58 -20.57
N PHE A 336 -13.14 -36.06 -19.55
CA PHE A 336 -14.35 -36.70 -19.03
C PHE A 336 -15.52 -36.69 -20.04
N ARG A 337 -15.73 -35.57 -20.74
CA ARG A 337 -16.77 -35.45 -21.78
C ARG A 337 -16.50 -36.39 -22.94
N SER A 338 -15.27 -36.42 -23.44
CA SER A 338 -14.87 -37.35 -24.51
C SER A 338 -15.09 -38.82 -24.12
N SER A 339 -14.74 -39.18 -22.87
CA SER A 339 -15.00 -40.53 -22.33
C SER A 339 -16.50 -40.85 -22.27
N THR A 340 -17.33 -39.87 -21.91
CA THR A 340 -18.79 -40.04 -21.82
C THR A 340 -19.42 -40.19 -23.20
N GLU A 341 -18.96 -39.43 -24.19
CA GLU A 341 -19.43 -39.53 -25.58
C GLU A 341 -19.09 -40.89 -26.20
N LEU A 342 -17.88 -41.40 -25.95
CA LEU A 342 -17.47 -42.76 -26.34
C LEU A 342 -18.38 -43.82 -25.70
N LEU A 343 -18.63 -43.74 -24.39
CA LEU A 343 -19.54 -44.66 -23.70
C LEU A 343 -20.97 -44.59 -24.24
N ARG A 344 -21.44 -43.39 -24.58
CA ARG A 344 -22.79 -43.18 -25.14
C ARG A 344 -22.90 -43.76 -26.55
N ALA A 345 -21.88 -43.55 -27.40
CA ALA A 345 -21.80 -44.16 -28.71
C ALA A 345 -21.80 -45.69 -28.61
N GLN A 346 -21.00 -46.26 -27.71
CA GLN A 346 -20.95 -47.70 -27.45
C GLN A 346 -22.30 -48.25 -26.96
N ALA A 347 -23.00 -47.54 -26.07
CA ALA A 347 -24.32 -47.93 -25.60
C ALA A 347 -25.36 -47.91 -26.72
N HIS A 348 -25.33 -46.89 -27.60
CA HIS A 348 -26.20 -46.80 -28.77
C HIS A 348 -25.93 -47.93 -29.77
N GLU A 349 -24.66 -48.25 -30.04
CA GLU A 349 -24.29 -49.35 -30.91
C GLU A 349 -24.75 -50.71 -30.35
N PHE A 350 -24.55 -50.93 -29.04
CA PHE A 350 -25.01 -52.14 -28.36
C PHE A 350 -26.54 -52.27 -28.38
N ALA A 351 -27.26 -51.17 -28.16
CA ALA A 351 -28.72 -51.15 -28.26
C ALA A 351 -29.19 -51.49 -29.68
N ASN A 352 -28.52 -50.96 -30.71
CA ASN A 352 -28.83 -51.30 -32.11
C ASN A 352 -28.58 -52.78 -32.38
N GLN A 353 -27.46 -53.35 -31.90
CA GLN A 353 -27.16 -54.78 -32.03
C GLN A 353 -28.25 -55.64 -31.38
N LEU A 354 -28.68 -55.31 -30.15
CA LEU A 354 -29.75 -56.00 -29.46
C LEU A 354 -31.10 -55.86 -30.17
N HIS A 355 -31.40 -54.68 -30.71
CA HIS A 355 -32.63 -54.44 -31.46
C HIS A 355 -32.68 -55.28 -32.74
N THR A 356 -31.57 -55.37 -33.47
CA THR A 356 -31.45 -56.22 -34.67
C THR A 356 -31.59 -57.70 -34.32
N ILE A 357 -30.93 -58.18 -33.26
CA ILE A 357 -31.06 -59.56 -32.79
C ILE A 357 -32.51 -59.85 -32.40
N SER A 358 -33.14 -58.96 -31.63
CA SER A 358 -34.52 -59.13 -31.19
C SER A 358 -35.51 -59.10 -32.36
N GLY A 359 -35.27 -58.26 -33.37
CA GLY A 359 -36.07 -58.21 -34.60
C GLY A 359 -35.96 -59.49 -35.42
N LEU A 360 -34.74 -60.02 -35.61
CA LEU A 360 -34.49 -61.29 -36.30
C LEU A 360 -35.14 -62.49 -35.58
N ILE A 361 -35.15 -62.48 -34.24
CA ILE A 361 -35.84 -63.49 -33.43
C ILE A 361 -37.37 -63.41 -33.62
N GLN A 362 -37.93 -62.19 -33.64
CA GLN A 362 -39.39 -61.98 -33.79
C GLN A 362 -39.93 -62.42 -35.16
N ILE A 363 -39.14 -62.25 -36.23
CA ILE A 363 -39.53 -62.69 -37.59
C ILE A 363 -39.25 -64.18 -37.85
N GLY A 364 -38.66 -64.90 -36.90
CA GLY A 364 -38.41 -66.35 -36.97
C GLY A 364 -37.13 -66.76 -37.71
N GLU A 365 -36.27 -65.81 -38.10
CA GLU A 365 -35.06 -66.03 -38.89
C GLU A 365 -33.87 -66.48 -38.02
N GLN A 366 -33.97 -67.67 -37.44
CA GLN A 366 -32.98 -68.20 -36.48
C GLN A 366 -31.60 -68.41 -37.10
N GLU A 367 -31.52 -68.81 -38.37
CA GLU A 367 -30.25 -68.97 -39.08
C GLU A 367 -29.52 -67.63 -39.27
N GLU A 368 -30.28 -66.54 -39.48
CA GLU A 368 -29.72 -65.20 -39.68
C GLU A 368 -29.25 -64.58 -38.37
N VAL A 369 -29.90 -64.88 -37.24
CA VAL A 369 -29.39 -64.53 -35.90
C VAL A 369 -28.01 -65.15 -35.67
N VAL A 370 -27.86 -66.44 -35.94
CA VAL A 370 -26.58 -67.15 -35.77
C VAL A 370 -25.51 -66.59 -36.72
N ARG A 371 -25.88 -66.28 -37.96
CA ARG A 371 -24.99 -65.66 -38.95
C ARG A 371 -24.55 -64.25 -38.52
N TYR A 372 -25.48 -63.43 -38.03
CA TYR A 372 -25.20 -62.07 -37.56
C TYR A 372 -24.31 -62.07 -36.31
N ILE A 373 -24.57 -62.94 -35.32
CA ILE A 373 -23.70 -63.11 -34.15
C ILE A 373 -22.30 -63.61 -34.57
N ARG A 374 -22.22 -64.55 -35.51
CA ARG A 374 -20.94 -65.03 -36.03
C ARG A 374 -20.17 -63.92 -36.76
N ALA A 375 -20.84 -63.12 -37.58
CA ALA A 375 -20.26 -61.97 -38.26
C ALA A 375 -19.79 -60.86 -37.28
N LEU A 376 -20.58 -60.57 -36.23
CA LEU A 376 -20.21 -59.68 -35.13
C LEU A 376 -18.93 -60.17 -34.42
N ASN A 377 -18.87 -61.47 -34.11
CA ASN A 377 -17.69 -62.07 -33.50
C ASN A 377 -16.49 -62.09 -34.45
N GLN A 378 -16.69 -62.35 -35.74
CA GLN A 378 -15.61 -62.43 -36.73
C GLN A 378 -15.01 -61.04 -37.06
N ARG A 379 -15.82 -59.98 -37.00
CA ARG A 379 -15.38 -58.57 -37.11
C ARG A 379 -14.62 -58.10 -35.86
N ARG A 380 -14.94 -58.65 -34.67
CA ARG A 380 -14.11 -58.47 -33.46
C ARG A 380 -12.80 -59.26 -33.55
N GLN A 381 -12.84 -60.50 -33.99
CA GLN A 381 -11.72 -61.46 -33.93
C GLN A 381 -10.58 -61.17 -34.91
N SER A 382 -10.81 -60.48 -36.03
CA SER A 382 -9.74 -60.05 -36.96
C SER A 382 -8.93 -58.85 -36.46
N LEU A 383 -9.52 -58.00 -35.61
CA LEU A 383 -8.84 -56.90 -34.93
C LEU A 383 -8.20 -57.36 -33.60
N ASP A 384 -8.82 -58.31 -32.89
CA ASP A 384 -8.44 -58.73 -31.53
C ASP A 384 -7.09 -59.47 -31.42
N VAL A 385 -6.71 -60.31 -32.39
CA VAL A 385 -5.55 -61.23 -32.23
C VAL A 385 -4.20 -60.56 -32.55
N SER A 386 -4.20 -59.54 -33.41
CA SER A 386 -3.01 -58.81 -33.85
C SER A 386 -2.66 -57.64 -32.93
N LEU A 387 -3.67 -56.89 -32.46
CA LEU A 387 -3.50 -55.77 -31.53
C LEU A 387 -3.17 -56.24 -30.11
N SER A 388 -3.92 -57.20 -29.56
CA SER A 388 -3.75 -57.64 -28.16
C SER A 388 -2.40 -58.31 -27.85
N ARG A 389 -1.64 -58.75 -28.88
CA ARG A 389 -0.28 -59.27 -28.71
C ARG A 389 0.80 -58.18 -28.77
N ARG A 390 0.56 -57.09 -29.50
CA ARG A 390 1.50 -56.00 -29.79
C ARG A 390 1.33 -54.79 -28.88
N VAL A 391 0.10 -54.53 -28.44
CA VAL A 391 -0.27 -53.45 -27.53
C VAL A 391 -0.89 -54.10 -26.29
N ARG A 392 -0.12 -54.19 -25.20
CA ARG A 392 -0.56 -54.80 -23.93
C ARG A 392 -1.33 -53.84 -23.04
N ASP A 393 -1.27 -52.53 -23.30
CA ASP A 393 -2.08 -51.53 -22.60
C ASP A 393 -3.53 -51.51 -23.12
N THR A 394 -4.48 -51.81 -22.23
CA THR A 394 -5.89 -51.95 -22.59
C THR A 394 -6.52 -50.65 -23.06
N ALA A 395 -6.12 -49.50 -22.50
CA ALA A 395 -6.73 -48.21 -22.84
C ALA A 395 -6.28 -47.76 -24.23
N VAL A 396 -4.97 -47.85 -24.52
CA VAL A 396 -4.42 -47.51 -25.84
C VAL A 396 -4.93 -48.47 -26.92
N ALA A 397 -5.02 -49.78 -26.62
CA ALA A 397 -5.59 -50.75 -27.55
C ALA A 397 -7.07 -50.45 -27.86
N ALA A 398 -7.87 -50.12 -26.85
CA ALA A 398 -9.28 -49.75 -27.02
C ALA A 398 -9.44 -48.49 -27.87
N LEU A 399 -8.60 -47.47 -27.64
CA LEU A 399 -8.59 -46.26 -28.44
C LEU A 399 -8.26 -46.55 -29.91
N LEU A 400 -7.19 -47.31 -30.18
CA LEU A 400 -6.80 -47.66 -31.56
C LEU A 400 -7.92 -48.42 -32.29
N MET A 401 -8.62 -49.33 -31.59
CA MET A 401 -9.79 -50.01 -32.15
C MET A 401 -10.93 -49.04 -32.48
N ALA A 402 -11.24 -48.11 -31.59
CA ALA A 402 -12.26 -47.09 -31.83
C ALA A 402 -11.88 -46.18 -33.01
N LYS A 403 -10.63 -45.75 -33.09
CA LYS A 403 -10.12 -44.91 -34.18
C LYS A 403 -10.06 -45.65 -35.51
N ALA A 404 -9.74 -46.94 -35.52
CA ALA A 404 -9.81 -47.77 -36.73
C ALA A 404 -11.23 -47.83 -37.30
N SER A 405 -12.24 -47.95 -36.42
CA SER A 405 -13.65 -47.92 -36.82
C SER A 405 -14.05 -46.56 -37.40
N LEU A 406 -13.69 -45.46 -36.73
CA LEU A 406 -13.97 -44.09 -37.19
C LEU A 406 -13.28 -43.77 -38.52
N ALA A 407 -12.04 -44.21 -38.71
CA ALA A 407 -11.31 -44.05 -39.96
C ALA A 407 -12.02 -44.80 -41.11
N ALA A 408 -12.49 -46.02 -40.87
CA ALA A 408 -13.24 -46.80 -41.85
C ALA A 408 -14.56 -46.13 -42.27
N GLU A 409 -15.27 -45.46 -41.34
CA GLU A 409 -16.46 -44.65 -41.67
C GLU A 409 -16.13 -43.48 -42.60
N ARG A 410 -14.93 -42.92 -42.48
CA ARG A 410 -14.41 -41.87 -43.37
C ARG A 410 -13.69 -42.40 -44.60
N LYS A 411 -13.79 -43.71 -44.88
CA LYS A 411 -13.13 -44.42 -46.00
C LYS A 411 -11.61 -44.34 -45.97
N VAL A 412 -11.01 -44.17 -44.78
CA VAL A 412 -9.55 -44.18 -44.57
C VAL A 412 -9.14 -45.49 -43.92
N ARG A 413 -8.16 -46.18 -44.50
CA ARG A 413 -7.63 -47.44 -43.97
C ARG A 413 -6.60 -47.16 -42.88
N LEU A 414 -6.98 -47.37 -41.61
CA LEU A 414 -6.04 -47.33 -40.49
C LEU A 414 -5.35 -48.69 -40.30
N ARG A 415 -4.02 -48.70 -40.40
CA ARG A 415 -3.15 -49.87 -40.17
C ARG A 415 -2.20 -49.63 -39.00
N ILE A 416 -1.79 -50.71 -38.35
CA ILE A 416 -0.81 -50.69 -37.26
C ILE A 416 0.44 -51.40 -37.77
N SER A 417 1.59 -50.79 -37.57
CA SER A 417 2.88 -51.33 -37.98
C SER A 417 3.14 -52.70 -37.33
N ASP A 418 3.84 -53.57 -38.04
CA ASP A 418 4.30 -54.86 -37.49
C ASP A 418 5.40 -54.68 -36.43
N ASP A 419 6.06 -53.51 -36.43
CA ASP A 419 7.08 -53.12 -35.45
C ASP A 419 6.51 -52.62 -34.11
N THR A 420 5.18 -52.49 -34.01
CA THR A 420 4.51 -51.97 -32.82
C THR A 420 4.68 -52.91 -31.62
N ALA A 421 5.22 -52.35 -30.54
CA ALA A 421 5.40 -53.00 -29.26
C ALA A 421 5.18 -51.98 -28.12
N LEU A 422 4.06 -52.11 -27.41
CA LEU A 422 3.73 -51.31 -26.22
C LEU A 422 3.35 -52.24 -25.07
N ASP A 423 4.07 -52.14 -23.96
CA ASP A 423 3.78 -52.83 -22.70
C ASP A 423 2.72 -52.07 -21.87
N ARG A 424 2.38 -52.58 -20.69
CA ARG A 424 1.41 -51.91 -19.79
C ARG A 424 2.03 -50.66 -19.17
N LEU A 425 1.31 -49.55 -19.26
CA LEU A 425 1.71 -48.26 -18.71
C LEU A 425 1.01 -47.99 -17.38
N THR A 426 1.52 -47.01 -16.61
CA THR A 426 0.77 -46.47 -15.48
C THR A 426 -0.52 -45.80 -15.97
N PRO A 427 -1.59 -45.68 -15.15
CA PRO A 427 -2.83 -45.05 -15.58
C PRO A 427 -2.68 -43.61 -16.11
N GLU A 428 -1.74 -42.84 -15.55
CA GLU A 428 -1.44 -41.46 -15.98
C GLU A 428 -0.71 -41.46 -17.34
N ASP A 429 0.33 -42.27 -17.49
CA ASP A 429 1.07 -42.40 -18.75
C ASP A 429 0.19 -42.95 -19.87
N ALA A 430 -0.69 -43.92 -19.57
CA ALA A 430 -1.62 -44.50 -20.52
C ALA A 430 -2.61 -43.45 -21.06
N ALA A 431 -3.13 -42.57 -20.19
CA ALA A 431 -4.04 -41.50 -20.58
C ALA A 431 -3.35 -40.44 -21.47
N ASP A 432 -2.09 -40.12 -21.16
CA ASP A 432 -1.31 -39.15 -21.91
C ASP A 432 -0.88 -39.71 -23.28
N VAL A 433 -0.40 -40.96 -23.33
CA VAL A 433 -0.11 -41.67 -24.58
C VAL A 433 -1.38 -41.79 -25.43
N ALA A 434 -2.52 -42.15 -24.83
CA ALA A 434 -3.80 -42.19 -25.53
C ALA A 434 -4.20 -40.83 -26.10
N THR A 435 -3.96 -39.74 -25.36
CA THR A 435 -4.24 -38.38 -25.85
C THR A 435 -3.38 -38.03 -27.07
N VAL A 436 -2.07 -38.33 -27.03
CA VAL A 436 -1.16 -38.09 -28.14
C VAL A 436 -1.53 -38.93 -29.37
N VAL A 437 -1.72 -40.24 -29.19
CA VAL A 437 -2.13 -41.16 -30.26
C VAL A 437 -3.46 -40.70 -30.87
N GLY A 438 -4.46 -40.39 -30.05
CA GLY A 438 -5.78 -39.96 -30.50
C GLY A 438 -5.70 -38.71 -31.37
N ASN A 439 -5.00 -37.67 -30.90
CA ASN A 439 -4.86 -36.42 -31.63
C ASN A 439 -4.08 -36.58 -32.94
N LEU A 440 -2.98 -37.35 -32.92
CA LEU A 440 -2.18 -37.57 -34.14
C LEU A 440 -2.96 -38.39 -35.17
N VAL A 441 -3.67 -39.42 -34.74
CA VAL A 441 -4.51 -40.24 -35.63
C VAL A 441 -5.68 -39.44 -36.18
N ASP A 442 -6.36 -38.62 -35.37
CA ASP A 442 -7.46 -37.78 -35.85
C ASP A 442 -6.99 -36.79 -36.92
N ASN A 443 -5.85 -36.13 -36.68
CA ASN A 443 -5.27 -35.23 -37.66
C ASN A 443 -4.85 -35.95 -38.94
N ALA A 444 -4.26 -37.14 -38.82
CA ALA A 444 -3.85 -37.97 -39.95
C ALA A 444 -5.07 -38.45 -40.78
N VAL A 445 -6.14 -38.89 -40.13
CA VAL A 445 -7.38 -39.31 -40.79
C VAL A 445 -8.07 -38.13 -41.48
N ASP A 446 -8.13 -36.97 -40.82
CA ASP A 446 -8.66 -35.74 -41.40
C ASP A 446 -7.88 -35.31 -42.65
N ALA A 447 -6.55 -35.41 -42.61
CA ALA A 447 -5.67 -35.05 -43.72
C ALA A 447 -5.79 -36.04 -44.88
N ALA A 448 -5.78 -37.34 -44.60
CA ALA A 448 -5.93 -38.39 -45.60
C ALA A 448 -7.32 -38.39 -46.26
N ALA A 449 -8.39 -38.05 -45.52
CA ALA A 449 -9.74 -37.96 -46.07
C ALA A 449 -9.96 -36.70 -46.94
N ALA A 450 -9.18 -35.64 -46.72
CA ALA A 450 -9.28 -34.39 -47.47
C ALA A 450 -8.38 -34.36 -48.72
N GLY A 451 -7.44 -35.28 -48.85
CA GLY A 451 -6.55 -35.39 -50.01
C GLY A 451 -7.25 -36.03 -51.21
N GLU A 452 -7.10 -35.43 -52.39
CA GLU A 452 -7.36 -36.10 -53.66
C GLU A 452 -6.13 -36.98 -53.98
N THR A 453 -6.11 -38.24 -53.53
CA THR A 453 -5.04 -39.18 -53.92
C THR A 453 -5.27 -39.66 -55.35
N ASP A 454 -4.39 -39.25 -56.26
CA ASP A 454 -4.42 -39.67 -57.68
C ASP A 454 -4.13 -41.18 -57.88
N GLU A 455 -3.49 -41.85 -56.91
CA GLU A 455 -3.22 -43.29 -56.94
C GLU A 455 -3.32 -43.91 -55.54
N GLY A 456 -4.47 -44.50 -55.18
CA GLY A 456 -4.61 -45.38 -54.01
C GLY A 456 -5.71 -45.01 -53.01
N GLU A 457 -6.11 -46.00 -52.20
CA GLU A 457 -7.07 -45.82 -51.11
C GLU A 457 -6.39 -45.10 -49.93
N PRO A 458 -6.98 -44.02 -49.36
CA PRO A 458 -6.33 -43.22 -48.34
C PRO A 458 -6.07 -44.04 -47.08
N TRP A 459 -4.90 -43.83 -46.47
CA TRP A 459 -4.43 -44.67 -45.37
C TRP A 459 -3.72 -43.88 -44.28
N VAL A 460 -3.73 -44.44 -43.08
CA VAL A 460 -2.99 -43.98 -41.91
C VAL A 460 -2.28 -45.18 -41.28
N GLU A 461 -1.00 -45.04 -40.99
CA GLU A 461 -0.20 -46.04 -40.28
C GLU A 461 0.23 -45.52 -38.91
N VAL A 462 0.01 -46.33 -37.88
CA VAL A 462 0.46 -46.04 -36.51
C VAL A 462 1.54 -47.03 -36.12
N ASP A 463 2.64 -46.52 -35.58
CA ASP A 463 3.71 -47.31 -34.97
C ASP A 463 3.97 -46.83 -33.54
N LEU A 464 3.91 -47.74 -32.57
CA LEU A 464 4.21 -47.46 -31.16
C LEU A 464 5.38 -48.32 -30.73
N ARG A 465 6.49 -47.68 -30.35
CA ARG A 465 7.70 -48.37 -29.90
C ARG A 465 8.02 -47.94 -28.48
N GLN A 466 7.96 -48.88 -27.56
CA GLN A 466 8.37 -48.65 -26.18
C GLN A 466 9.77 -49.18 -25.92
N ASP A 467 10.62 -48.33 -25.34
CA ASP A 467 11.87 -48.72 -24.69
C ASP A 467 11.71 -48.77 -23.16
N ALA A 468 12.81 -48.92 -22.41
CA ALA A 468 12.75 -49.06 -20.96
C ALA A 468 12.15 -47.84 -20.22
N SER A 469 12.21 -46.65 -20.82
CA SER A 469 11.84 -45.39 -20.16
C SER A 469 11.08 -44.42 -21.06
N SER A 470 10.79 -44.78 -22.31
CA SER A 470 10.18 -43.89 -23.28
C SER A 470 9.28 -44.65 -24.26
N VAL A 471 8.27 -43.94 -24.76
CA VAL A 471 7.43 -44.37 -25.87
C VAL A 471 7.64 -43.41 -27.02
N GLU A 472 7.96 -43.98 -28.18
CA GLU A 472 7.94 -43.31 -29.47
C GLU A 472 6.65 -43.65 -30.21
N ILE A 473 5.93 -42.61 -30.61
CA ILE A 473 4.66 -42.66 -31.31
C ILE A 473 4.88 -42.07 -32.69
N VAL A 474 4.77 -42.89 -33.73
CA VAL A 474 4.89 -42.47 -35.12
C VAL A 474 3.56 -42.65 -35.82
N VAL A 475 3.05 -41.58 -36.42
CA VAL A 475 1.83 -41.61 -37.23
C VAL A 475 2.16 -41.09 -38.62
N ARG A 476 1.88 -41.91 -39.63
CA ARG A 476 2.07 -41.61 -41.06
C ARG A 476 0.72 -41.55 -41.76
N ASP A 477 0.55 -40.59 -42.65
CA ASP A 477 -0.66 -40.46 -43.45
C ASP A 477 -0.35 -40.35 -44.94
N SER A 478 -1.37 -40.63 -45.75
CA SER A 478 -1.36 -40.44 -47.20
C SER A 478 -1.92 -39.08 -47.64
N GLY A 479 -1.89 -38.07 -46.77
CA GLY A 479 -2.43 -36.73 -47.04
C GLY A 479 -1.45 -35.83 -47.81
N PRO A 480 -1.79 -34.55 -48.05
CA PRO A 480 -0.99 -33.64 -48.87
C PRO A 480 0.34 -33.19 -48.21
N GLY A 481 0.69 -33.72 -47.04
CA GLY A 481 1.84 -33.28 -46.25
C GLY A 481 1.65 -31.91 -45.59
N VAL A 482 2.71 -31.40 -44.96
CA VAL A 482 2.75 -30.10 -44.28
C VAL A 482 3.68 -29.14 -45.03
N ALA A 483 3.22 -27.93 -45.38
CA ALA A 483 4.08 -26.97 -46.07
C ALA A 483 5.33 -26.62 -45.24
N PRO A 484 6.52 -26.47 -45.85
CA PRO A 484 7.79 -26.26 -45.12
C PRO A 484 7.80 -25.02 -44.22
N GLU A 485 7.10 -23.95 -44.61
CA GLU A 485 6.98 -22.74 -43.78
C GLU A 485 6.12 -22.97 -42.53
N LEU A 486 5.21 -23.93 -42.57
CA LEU A 486 4.24 -24.21 -41.51
C LEU A 486 4.75 -25.26 -40.50
N ALA A 487 5.78 -26.04 -40.83
CA ALA A 487 6.25 -27.17 -40.00
C ALA A 487 6.61 -26.78 -38.55
N ARG A 488 7.09 -25.56 -38.30
CA ARG A 488 7.35 -25.06 -36.92
C ARG A 488 6.12 -24.42 -36.27
N GLU A 489 5.24 -23.81 -37.06
CA GLU A 489 4.04 -23.10 -36.58
C GLU A 489 2.85 -24.04 -36.33
N VAL A 490 2.84 -25.23 -36.93
CA VAL A 490 1.78 -26.25 -36.80
C VAL A 490 1.56 -26.71 -35.35
N PHE A 491 2.60 -26.60 -34.52
CA PHE A 491 2.51 -26.92 -33.09
C PHE A 491 2.18 -25.69 -32.20
N SER A 492 1.94 -24.52 -32.78
CA SER A 492 1.55 -23.33 -32.05
C SER A 492 0.04 -23.33 -31.73
N HIS A 493 -0.33 -22.83 -30.55
CA HIS A 493 -1.73 -22.78 -30.13
C HIS A 493 -2.60 -21.97 -31.12
N GLY A 494 -3.67 -22.59 -31.62
CA GLY A 494 -4.64 -21.97 -32.52
C GLY A 494 -4.31 -22.11 -34.00
N PHE A 495 -3.27 -22.88 -34.36
CA PHE A 495 -2.96 -23.17 -35.74
C PHE A 495 -4.01 -24.13 -36.33
N THR A 496 -4.73 -23.68 -37.36
CA THR A 496 -5.63 -24.49 -38.18
C THR A 496 -5.45 -24.07 -39.64
N THR A 497 -5.22 -25.03 -40.53
CA THR A 497 -5.21 -24.79 -41.99
C THR A 497 -6.63 -24.68 -42.56
N LYS A 498 -7.66 -24.99 -41.76
CA LYS A 498 -9.07 -24.90 -42.15
C LYS A 498 -9.65 -23.55 -41.75
N ALA A 499 -9.97 -22.73 -42.74
CA ALA A 499 -10.80 -21.53 -42.57
C ALA A 499 -12.24 -21.93 -42.23
N ALA A 500 -12.63 -21.68 -40.99
CA ALA A 500 -14.01 -21.53 -40.51
C ALA A 500 -15.05 -22.62 -40.87
N GLN A 501 -15.23 -23.60 -39.97
CA GLN A 501 -16.55 -24.05 -39.50
C GLN A 501 -16.41 -24.71 -38.11
N GLU A 502 -17.53 -25.05 -37.48
CA GLU A 502 -17.83 -25.02 -36.04
C GLU A 502 -16.99 -25.95 -35.13
N GLY A 503 -16.90 -25.59 -33.83
CA GLY A 503 -16.79 -26.57 -32.73
C GLY A 503 -15.43 -26.77 -32.07
N GLU A 504 -14.42 -27.24 -32.78
CA GLU A 504 -13.24 -27.88 -32.16
C GLU A 504 -11.95 -27.46 -32.87
N ARG A 505 -11.37 -26.29 -32.53
CA ARG A 505 -10.35 -25.64 -33.37
C ARG A 505 -8.94 -25.68 -32.78
N GLY A 506 -8.00 -26.36 -33.45
CA GLY A 506 -6.54 -26.10 -33.41
C GLY A 506 -5.81 -26.39 -32.08
N ILE A 507 -6.44 -27.11 -31.15
CA ILE A 507 -5.84 -27.44 -29.85
C ILE A 507 -5.04 -28.75 -29.91
N GLY A 508 -5.42 -29.70 -30.77
CA GLY A 508 -4.89 -31.07 -30.78
C GLY A 508 -3.37 -31.16 -30.84
N LEU A 509 -2.74 -30.53 -31.83
CA LEU A 509 -1.26 -30.59 -31.99
C LEU A 509 -0.51 -29.79 -30.92
N ALA A 510 -1.09 -28.68 -30.45
CA ALA A 510 -0.53 -27.92 -29.33
C ALA A 510 -0.64 -28.71 -28.00
N LEU A 511 -1.73 -29.46 -27.81
CA LEU A 511 -1.93 -30.36 -26.68
C LEU A 511 -0.94 -31.53 -26.74
N THR A 512 -0.75 -32.14 -27.91
CA THR A 512 0.25 -33.19 -28.11
C THR A 512 1.65 -32.69 -27.73
N ARG A 513 2.02 -31.49 -28.19
CA ARG A 513 3.30 -30.87 -27.82
C ARG A 513 3.42 -30.65 -26.31
N LEU A 514 2.38 -30.10 -25.67
CA LEU A 514 2.36 -29.87 -24.23
C LEU A 514 2.53 -31.16 -23.43
N VAL A 515 1.86 -32.24 -23.86
CA VAL A 515 1.96 -33.55 -23.22
C VAL A 515 3.37 -34.14 -23.40
N CYS A 516 3.96 -34.03 -24.60
CA CYS A 516 5.34 -34.50 -24.84
C CYS A 516 6.36 -33.72 -24.00
N GLU A 517 6.29 -32.38 -23.99
CA GLU A 517 7.20 -31.53 -23.24
C GLU A 517 7.10 -31.77 -21.72
N ARG A 518 5.89 -32.03 -21.19
CA ARG A 518 5.69 -32.38 -19.77
C ARG A 518 6.40 -33.68 -19.40
N HIS A 519 6.46 -34.63 -20.33
CA HIS A 519 7.15 -35.91 -20.18
C HIS A 519 8.62 -35.85 -20.63
N GLY A 520 9.20 -34.65 -20.74
CA GLY A 520 10.61 -34.44 -21.09
C GLY A 520 10.96 -34.86 -22.52
N GLY A 521 9.96 -35.05 -23.38
CA GLY A 521 10.13 -35.46 -24.76
C GLY A 521 9.79 -34.35 -25.77
N GLU A 522 9.66 -34.71 -27.03
CA GLU A 522 9.47 -33.77 -28.15
C GLU A 522 8.52 -34.32 -29.20
N ILE A 523 8.00 -33.43 -30.05
CA ILE A 523 7.24 -33.79 -31.25
C ILE A 523 7.84 -33.11 -32.48
N SER A 524 7.97 -33.87 -33.55
CA SER A 524 8.44 -33.40 -34.86
C SER A 524 7.50 -33.84 -35.97
N VAL A 525 7.55 -33.13 -37.09
CA VAL A 525 6.86 -33.50 -38.34
C VAL A 525 7.87 -33.51 -39.48
N THR A 526 7.77 -34.49 -40.37
CA THR A 526 8.56 -34.61 -41.59
C THR A 526 7.64 -35.03 -42.74
N ASN A 527 7.81 -34.44 -43.92
CA ASN A 527 7.11 -34.92 -45.11
C ASN A 527 7.81 -36.16 -45.68
N THR A 528 6.99 -37.13 -46.06
CA THR A 528 7.39 -38.36 -46.76
C THR A 528 6.89 -38.29 -48.21
N PRO A 529 7.35 -39.16 -49.12
CA PRO A 529 6.84 -39.21 -50.50
C PRO A 529 5.31 -39.39 -50.58
N ASP A 530 4.72 -40.03 -49.57
CA ASP A 530 3.30 -40.41 -49.55
C ASP A 530 2.42 -39.44 -48.75
N GLY A 531 2.99 -38.55 -47.92
CA GLY A 531 2.24 -37.61 -47.07
C GLY A 531 3.04 -37.11 -45.87
N ALA A 532 2.41 -36.88 -44.70
CA ALA A 532 3.12 -36.43 -43.49
C ALA A 532 3.47 -37.59 -42.54
N MET A 533 4.56 -37.42 -41.79
CA MET A 533 4.98 -38.29 -40.69
C MET A 533 5.18 -37.45 -39.43
N PHE A 534 4.37 -37.72 -38.42
CA PHE A 534 4.51 -37.15 -37.09
C PHE A 534 5.23 -38.14 -36.18
N THR A 535 6.22 -37.67 -35.44
CA THR A 535 6.98 -38.46 -34.46
C THR A 535 6.95 -37.74 -33.13
N ALA A 536 6.33 -38.36 -32.14
CA ALA A 536 6.27 -37.88 -30.75
C ALA A 536 7.01 -38.84 -29.84
N ARG A 537 7.86 -38.32 -28.96
CA ARG A 537 8.59 -39.08 -27.94
C ARG A 537 8.18 -38.60 -26.56
N MET A 538 7.98 -39.53 -25.64
CA MET A 538 7.58 -39.24 -24.25
C MET A 538 8.32 -40.17 -23.31
N THR A 539 8.81 -39.66 -22.18
CA THR A 539 9.30 -40.52 -21.09
C THR A 539 8.08 -41.16 -20.41
N VAL A 540 8.12 -42.46 -20.10
CA VAL A 540 7.05 -43.18 -19.40
C VAL A 540 7.63 -44.03 -18.28
N SER A 541 6.81 -44.27 -17.25
CA SER A 541 7.19 -45.14 -16.15
C SER A 541 6.73 -46.57 -16.44
N HIS A 542 7.64 -47.54 -16.34
CA HIS A 542 7.29 -48.94 -16.50
C HIS A 542 6.52 -49.44 -15.27
N LEU A 543 5.41 -50.16 -15.47
CA LEU A 543 4.56 -50.62 -14.36
C LEU A 543 5.31 -51.54 -13.37
N ALA A 544 6.38 -52.21 -13.82
CA ALA A 544 7.21 -53.04 -12.94
C ALA A 544 8.06 -52.22 -11.95
N ASP A 545 8.44 -50.99 -12.31
CA ASP A 545 9.27 -50.12 -11.47
C ASP A 545 8.42 -49.36 -10.43
N ALA A 546 7.18 -49.01 -10.78
CA ALA A 546 6.23 -48.36 -9.87
C ALA A 546 5.83 -49.25 -8.67
N VAL A 547 5.86 -50.58 -8.80
CA VAL A 547 5.60 -51.52 -7.70
C VAL A 547 6.81 -51.63 -6.76
N ALA A 548 8.03 -51.36 -7.23
CA ALA A 548 9.25 -51.42 -6.42
C ALA A 548 9.44 -50.19 -5.52
N GLU A 549 8.99 -49.00 -5.94
CA GLU A 549 9.07 -47.76 -5.14
C GLU A 549 7.95 -47.61 -4.09
N GLY A 550 6.88 -48.42 -4.18
CA GLY A 550 5.70 -48.33 -3.32
C GLY A 550 5.71 -49.15 -2.03
N ALA A 551 6.80 -49.85 -1.68
CA ALA A 551 6.89 -50.62 -0.44
C ALA A 551 7.41 -49.74 0.72
N PRO A 552 6.59 -49.40 1.73
CA PRO A 552 7.07 -48.61 2.86
C PRO A 552 8.07 -49.44 3.69
N ARG A 553 9.24 -48.85 3.97
CA ARG A 553 10.14 -49.30 5.04
C ARG A 553 9.80 -48.64 6.35
#